data_AF-A0A946I4C2-F1
#
_entry.id   AF-A0A946I4C2-F1
#
_cell.length_a   1.000
_cell.length_b   1.000
_cell.length_c   1.000
_cell.angle_alpha   90.00
_cell.angle_beta   90.00
_cell.angle_gamma   90.00
#
_symmetry.space_group_name_H-M   'P 1'
#
loop_
_entity.id
_entity.type
_entity.pdbx_description
1 polymer ?
#
loop_
_entity_poly.entity_id
_entity_poly.type
_entity_poly.pdbx_seq_one_letter_code
_entity_poly.pdbx_strand_id
1 'polypeptide(L)' 'SYGHSLIVAPWGEILSDGGKSEGVTMAQIDQAAVHKARGHIPALKHDRDYQLNIEKRKISTAAE' A
#
# COMPACT_ATOMS: atom_id res chain seq x y z
N SER A 1 -16.84 -13.41 -1.65
CA SER A 1 -17.00 -12.47 -2.77
C SER A 1 -16.29 -11.20 -2.37
N TYR A 2 -15.23 -10.79 -3.08
CA TYR A 2 -14.47 -9.60 -2.68
C TYR A 2 -14.05 -8.79 -3.91
N GLY A 3 -14.66 -7.61 -4.07
CA GLY A 3 -14.20 -6.50 -4.90
C GLY A 3 -13.58 -5.42 -4.00
N HIS A 4 -13.81 -4.14 -4.33
CA HIS A 4 -13.35 -2.95 -3.63
C HIS A 4 -11.84 -2.72 -3.70
N SER A 5 -11.24 -2.82 -4.90
CA SER A 5 -9.90 -2.27 -5.10
C SER A 5 -9.92 -0.78 -4.78
N LEU A 6 -9.12 -0.34 -3.81
CA LEU A 6 -9.09 1.05 -3.34
C LEU A 6 -7.79 1.75 -3.75
N ILE A 7 -7.90 3.02 -4.10
CA ILE A 7 -6.78 3.97 -4.16
C ILE A 7 -7.00 4.98 -3.03
N VAL A 8 -6.02 5.14 -2.14
CA VAL A 8 -6.18 5.95 -0.92
C VAL A 8 -5.04 6.96 -0.81
N ALA A 9 -5.38 8.20 -0.46
CA ALA A 9 -4.43 9.27 -0.22
C ALA A 9 -3.67 9.05 1.11
N PRO A 10 -2.53 9.72 1.32
CA PRO A 10 -1.70 9.54 2.52
C PRO A 10 -2.38 9.81 3.87
N TRP A 11 -3.53 10.51 3.88
CA TRP A 11 -4.32 10.81 5.08
C TRP A 11 -5.57 9.92 5.24
N GLY A 12 -5.71 8.88 4.41
CA GLY A 12 -6.82 7.94 4.49
C GLY A 12 -8.06 8.29 3.65
N GLU A 13 -8.03 9.40 2.91
CA GLU A 13 -9.09 9.71 1.94
C GLU A 13 -9.11 8.70 0.79
N ILE A 14 -10.28 8.15 0.46
CA ILE A 14 -10.45 7.22 -0.65
C ILE A 14 -10.56 8.03 -1.94
N LEU A 15 -9.53 7.94 -2.79
CA LEU A 15 -9.50 8.59 -4.10
C LEU A 15 -10.28 7.82 -5.16
N SER A 16 -10.36 6.49 -5.01
CA SER A 16 -11.22 5.66 -5.85
C SER A 16 -11.57 4.33 -5.19
N ASP A 17 -12.79 3.85 -5.42
CA ASP A 17 -13.27 2.52 -5.06
C ASP A 17 -13.73 1.79 -6.35
N GLY A 18 -13.13 0.64 -6.63
CA GLY A 18 -13.47 -0.21 -7.77
C GLY A 18 -14.81 -0.94 -7.64
N GLY A 19 -15.45 -0.89 -6.47
CA GLY A 19 -16.74 -1.52 -6.23
C GLY A 19 -16.69 -3.05 -6.32
N LYS A 20 -17.86 -3.70 -6.36
CA LYS A 20 -17.95 -5.17 -6.28
C LYS A 20 -17.92 -5.88 -7.62
N SER A 21 -18.16 -5.16 -8.70
CA SER A 21 -18.25 -5.71 -10.04
C SER A 21 -16.89 -5.68 -10.75
N GLU A 22 -16.75 -6.49 -11.80
CA GLU A 22 -15.61 -6.40 -12.70
C GLU A 22 -15.56 -5.03 -13.37
N GLY A 23 -14.37 -4.43 -13.45
CA GLY A 23 -14.21 -3.10 -14.01
C GLY A 23 -12.81 -2.54 -13.78
N VAL A 24 -12.62 -1.32 -14.26
CA VAL A 24 -11.38 -0.56 -14.09
C VAL A 24 -11.70 0.71 -13.32
N THR A 25 -10.84 1.05 -12.37
CA THR A 25 -10.94 2.27 -11.57
C THR A 25 -9.62 3.04 -11.65
N MET A 26 -9.70 4.37 -11.66
CA MET A 26 -8.54 5.25 -11.86
C MET A 26 -8.64 6.47 -10.94
N ALA A 27 -7.49 6.93 -10.47
CA ALA A 27 -7.36 8.21 -9.76
C ALA A 27 -6.08 8.92 -10.19
N GLN A 28 -6.08 10.24 -10.08
CA GLN A 28 -4.88 11.05 -10.21
C GLN A 28 -4.15 11.10 -8.86
N ILE A 29 -2.84 10.87 -8.87
CA ILE A 29 -2.03 10.87 -7.66
C ILE A 29 -1.23 12.18 -7.60
N ASP A 30 -1.55 13.02 -6.63
CA ASP A 30 -0.70 14.16 -6.27
C ASP A 30 0.45 13.71 -5.37
N GLN A 31 1.67 13.76 -5.91
CA GLN A 31 2.87 13.40 -5.16
C GLN A 31 3.22 14.43 -4.07
N ALA A 32 2.80 15.69 -4.21
CA ALA A 32 3.05 16.72 -3.20
C ALA A 32 2.28 16.46 -1.89
N ALA A 33 1.12 15.80 -1.97
CA ALA A 33 0.32 15.41 -0.81
C ALA A 33 1.10 14.51 0.19
N VAL A 34 2.05 13.70 -0.29
CA VAL A 34 2.90 12.86 0.56
C VAL A 34 3.79 13.71 1.46
N HIS A 35 4.38 14.77 0.92
CA HIS A 35 5.24 15.66 1.69
C HIS A 35 4.45 16.36 2.79
N LYS A 36 3.26 16.87 2.45
CA LYS A 36 2.35 17.50 3.41
C LYS A 36 1.96 16.56 4.54
N ALA A 37 1.55 15.33 4.22
CA ALA A 37 1.17 14.33 5.20
C ALA A 37 2.32 13.97 6.17
N ARG A 38 3.53 13.74 5.64
CA ARG A 38 4.73 13.47 6.46
C ARG A 38 5.17 14.67 7.31
N GLY A 39 4.87 15.90 6.87
CA GLY A 39 5.10 17.11 7.64
C GLY A 39 4.16 17.25 8.84
N HIS A 40 2.91 16.78 8.72
CA HIS A 40 1.94 16.83 9.82
C HIS A 40 2.26 15.82 10.93
N ILE A 41 2.53 14.55 10.58
CA ILE A 41 2.92 13.50 11.54
C ILE A 41 4.22 12.86 11.06
N PRO A 42 5.39 13.25 11.61
CA PRO A 42 6.69 12.76 11.18
C PRO A 42 7.04 11.39 11.80
N ALA A 43 6.12 10.42 11.73
CA ALA A 43 6.26 9.12 12.40
C ALA A 43 7.56 8.37 12.02
N LEU A 44 8.01 8.51 10.77
CA LEU A 44 9.19 7.81 10.26
C LEU A 44 10.54 8.34 10.77
N LYS A 45 10.57 9.43 11.55
CA LYS A 45 11.82 9.98 12.10
C LYS A 45 12.26 9.30 13.40
N HIS A 46 11.41 8.48 14.00
CA HIS A 46 11.65 7.85 15.30
C HIS A 46 11.75 6.32 15.22
N ASP A 47 11.85 5.76 14.02
CA ASP A 47 12.02 4.32 13.86
C ASP A 47 13.34 3.85 14.47
N ARG A 48 13.29 2.67 15.09
CA ARG A 48 14.46 1.97 15.65
C ARG A 48 14.93 0.91 14.66
N ASP A 49 16.23 0.70 14.61
CA ASP A 49 16.80 -0.37 13.79
C ASP A 49 16.26 -1.74 14.22
N TYR A 50 15.93 -2.56 13.22
CA TYR A 50 15.52 -3.95 13.42
C TYR A 50 16.13 -4.84 12.35
N GLN A 51 16.27 -6.14 12.66
CA GLN A 51 16.75 -7.14 11.73
C GLN A 51 15.60 -8.05 11.33
N LEU A 52 15.42 -8.25 10.02
CA LEU A 52 14.50 -9.24 9.49
C LEU A 52 15.15 -10.63 9.54
N ASN A 53 14.61 -11.53 10.34
CA ASN A 53 15.00 -12.93 10.27
C ASN A 53 14.21 -13.62 9.15
N ILE A 54 14.75 -13.55 7.93
CA ILE A 54 14.12 -14.20 6.78
C ILE A 54 14.61 -15.65 6.71
N GLU A 55 13.82 -16.58 7.25
CA GLU A 55 14.03 -18.00 6.98
C GLU A 55 13.69 -18.28 5.51
N LYS A 56 14.70 -18.73 4.75
CA LYS A 56 14.52 -19.12 3.36
C LYS A 56 13.65 -20.38 3.31
N ARG A 57 12.36 -20.22 2.99
CA ARG A 57 11.51 -21.36 2.60
C ARG A 57 12.13 -22.03 1.37
N LYS A 58 12.48 -23.31 1.47
CA LYS A 58 12.80 -24.15 0.30
C LYS A 58 11.54 -24.17 -0.56
N ILE A 59 11.53 -23.42 -1.64
CA ILE A 59 10.53 -23.61 -2.69
C ILE A 59 10.91 -24.93 -3.34
N SER A 60 10.18 -26.00 -3.03
CA SER A 60 10.28 -27.24 -3.78
C SER A 60 9.76 -26.95 -5.18
N THR A 61 10.67 -26.76 -6.13
CA THR A 61 10.35 -26.79 -7.55
C THR A 61 9.86 -28.20 -7.87
N ALA A 62 8.54 -28.40 -7.83
CA ALA A 62 7.90 -29.47 -8.56
C ALA A 62 7.86 -28.99 -10.03
N ALA A 63 8.86 -29.41 -10.79
CA ALA A 63 8.73 -29.46 -12.23
C ALA A 63 7.77 -30.60 -12.55
N GLU A 64 6.66 -30.26 -13.18
CA GLU A 64 5.84 -31.16 -13.98
C GLU A 64 5.87 -30.65 -15.41
#